data_AF-A0A538MNG2-F1
#
_entry.id   AF-A0A538MNG2-F1
#
_cell.length_a   1.000
_cell.length_b   1.000
_cell.length_c   1.000
_cell.angle_alpha   90.00
_cell.angle_beta   90.00
_cell.angle_gamma   90.00
#
_symmetry.space_group_name_H-M   'P 1'
#
loop_
_entity.id
_entity.type
_entity.pdbx_description
1 polymer ?
#
loop_
_entity_poly.entity_id
_entity_poly.type
_entity_poly.pdbx_seq_one_letter_code
_entity_poly.pdbx_strand_id
1 'polypeptide(L)'
;LITRWFMPGYDEVFVKFYVMFQEGFKNQRSDGAGMHFLVVCGNNINDSRSCWGKPAIVPNGADYFYAGLDPEEVNLPTLQPLSFYTYWPGMTCCYGNVQFQPSPKVALVTGQWQEVVFHIKLNTPGQSDGLQEVWLNGVKKLSQQNMRWRTTTDLRLNEVRFDNYMPGGPQTQYLWVDDITVWRP
;
A
#
# COMPACT_ATOMS: atom_id res chain seq x y z
N LEU A 1 5.42 -3.50 13.39
CA LEU A 1 4.13 -3.92 12.83
C LEU A 1 2.99 -3.32 13.64
N ILE A 2 2.15 -2.49 13.00
CA ILE A 2 0.87 -2.01 13.55
C ILE A 2 -0.23 -2.49 12.59
N THR A 3 -1.30 -3.11 13.09
CA THR A 3 -2.41 -3.58 12.25
C THR A 3 -3.76 -3.32 12.91
N ARG A 4 -4.77 -3.03 12.09
CA ARG A 4 -6.17 -2.89 12.50
C ARG A 4 -7.07 -3.60 11.50
N TRP A 5 -7.76 -4.63 11.98
CA TRP A 5 -8.86 -5.27 11.26
C TRP A 5 -10.19 -4.53 11.47
N PHE A 6 -11.04 -4.58 10.46
CA PHE A 6 -12.41 -4.08 10.45
C PHE A 6 -13.30 -5.04 9.62
N MET A 7 -13.27 -6.33 9.98
CA MET A 7 -14.10 -7.38 9.37
C MET A 7 -15.60 -7.08 9.53
N PRO A 8 -16.46 -7.46 8.56
CA PRO A 8 -16.13 -8.15 7.31
C PRO A 8 -15.46 -7.23 6.28
N GLY A 9 -15.51 -5.91 6.48
CA GLY A 9 -14.89 -4.92 5.62
C GLY A 9 -15.87 -4.09 4.82
N TYR A 10 -15.32 -3.34 3.87
CA TYR A 10 -16.06 -2.44 2.99
C TYR A 10 -15.62 -2.64 1.54
N ASP A 11 -16.38 -2.05 0.62
CA ASP A 11 -16.05 -2.03 -0.81
C ASP A 11 -15.27 -0.79 -1.21
N GLU A 12 -15.28 0.25 -0.37
CA GLU A 12 -14.59 1.50 -0.64
C GLU A 12 -14.13 2.07 0.70
N VAL A 13 -12.83 2.36 0.83
CA VAL A 13 -12.27 3.01 2.01
C VAL A 13 -11.24 4.04 1.62
N PHE A 14 -11.15 5.06 2.46
CA PHE A 14 -10.03 5.97 2.50
C PHE A 14 -9.25 5.72 3.80
N VAL A 15 -7.93 5.79 3.69
CA VAL A 15 -6.98 5.72 4.81
C VAL A 15 -6.15 7.00 4.77
N LYS A 16 -6.33 7.86 5.76
CA LYS A 16 -5.52 9.06 5.98
C LYS A 16 -4.59 8.84 7.15
N PHE A 17 -3.36 9.32 7.03
CA PHE A 17 -2.40 9.39 8.13
C PHE A 17 -1.35 10.45 7.82
N TYR A 18 -0.60 10.85 8.85
CA TYR A 18 0.62 11.61 8.69
C TYR A 18 1.83 10.71 8.91
N VAL A 19 2.88 10.89 8.12
CA VAL A 19 4.14 10.17 8.28
C VAL A 19 5.32 11.13 8.30
N MET A 20 6.30 10.85 9.15
CA MET A 20 7.60 11.49 9.16
C MET A 20 8.68 10.42 9.15
N PHE A 21 9.54 10.44 8.14
CA PHE A 21 10.76 9.61 8.11
C PHE A 21 11.88 10.39 8.79
N GLN A 22 12.72 9.72 9.58
CA GLN A 22 13.89 10.35 10.22
C GLN A 22 14.77 11.06 9.19
N GLU A 23 15.37 12.19 9.57
CA GLU A 23 16.40 12.85 8.76
C GLU A 23 17.49 11.86 8.31
N GLY A 24 17.79 11.83 7.01
CA GLY A 24 18.76 10.90 6.44
C GLY A 24 18.30 9.44 6.36
N PHE A 25 16.99 9.16 6.45
CA PHE A 25 16.43 7.82 6.22
C PHE A 25 16.87 7.25 4.86
N LYS A 26 17.26 5.98 4.87
CA LYS A 26 17.73 5.23 3.69
C LYS A 26 16.81 4.04 3.42
N ASN A 27 16.06 4.12 2.32
CA ASN A 27 15.22 3.03 1.81
C ASN A 27 16.05 1.99 1.05
N GLN A 28 16.93 1.30 1.77
CA GLN A 28 17.90 0.36 1.21
C GLN A 28 17.95 -0.89 2.05
N ARG A 29 17.87 -2.06 1.42
CA ARG A 29 18.11 -3.37 2.03
C ARG A 29 19.30 -4.03 1.40
N SER A 30 19.93 -4.94 2.14
CA SER A 30 21.10 -5.71 1.69
C SER A 30 20.85 -6.58 0.46
N ASP A 31 19.58 -6.91 0.16
CA ASP A 31 19.15 -7.70 -1.00
C ASP A 31 18.79 -6.84 -2.22
N GLY A 32 19.05 -5.54 -2.18
CA GLY A 32 18.74 -4.61 -3.27
C GLY A 32 17.25 -4.27 -3.39
N ALA A 33 16.45 -4.55 -2.36
CA ALA A 33 15.04 -4.16 -2.28
C ALA A 33 14.83 -2.97 -1.32
N GLY A 34 13.57 -2.52 -1.26
CA GLY A 34 13.13 -1.42 -0.39
C GLY A 34 12.28 -1.93 0.78
N MET A 35 11.92 -1.02 1.67
CA MET A 35 10.99 -1.31 2.73
C MET A 35 9.59 -1.62 2.18
N HIS A 36 8.85 -2.45 2.90
CA HIS A 36 7.39 -2.49 2.80
C HIS A 36 6.80 -1.67 3.94
N PHE A 37 5.99 -0.67 3.60
CA PHE A 37 5.54 0.36 4.52
C PHE A 37 4.08 0.18 4.93
N LEU A 38 3.13 0.58 4.09
CA LEU A 38 1.70 0.52 4.38
C LEU A 38 1.01 -0.45 3.43
N VAL A 39 0.04 -1.19 3.98
CA VAL A 39 -0.82 -2.10 3.24
C VAL A 39 -2.27 -1.91 3.66
N VAL A 40 -3.16 -1.86 2.67
CA VAL A 40 -4.57 -2.18 2.88
C VAL A 40 -4.82 -3.55 2.27
N CYS A 41 -5.21 -4.50 3.12
CA CYS A 41 -5.45 -5.87 2.71
C CYS A 41 -6.92 -6.10 2.38
N GLY A 42 -7.11 -6.89 1.33
CA GLY A 42 -8.33 -7.61 1.07
C GLY A 42 -8.20 -9.00 1.62
N ASN A 43 -8.80 -9.28 2.78
CA ASN A 43 -8.92 -10.65 3.27
C ASN A 43 -10.27 -11.24 2.88
N ASN A 44 -10.32 -12.55 2.66
CA ASN A 44 -11.58 -13.26 2.51
C ASN A 44 -12.36 -13.19 3.84
N ILE A 45 -13.67 -12.99 3.82
CA ILE A 45 -14.48 -12.87 5.04
C ILE A 45 -14.44 -14.13 5.92
N ASN A 46 -14.11 -15.29 5.34
CA ASN A 46 -13.97 -16.56 6.04
C ASN A 46 -12.53 -16.86 6.47
N ASP A 47 -11.57 -16.03 6.07
CA ASP A 47 -10.16 -16.11 6.48
C ASP A 47 -9.57 -14.70 6.60
N SER A 48 -9.69 -14.13 7.80
CA SER A 48 -9.18 -12.78 8.14
C SER A 48 -7.68 -12.58 7.94
N ARG A 49 -6.93 -13.63 7.59
CA ARG A 49 -5.48 -13.58 7.33
C ARG A 49 -5.11 -14.05 5.93
N SER A 50 -6.06 -14.16 5.00
CA SER A 50 -5.78 -14.67 3.65
C SER A 50 -4.79 -13.81 2.86
N CYS A 51 -4.62 -12.53 3.21
CA CYS A 51 -3.63 -11.60 2.64
C CYS A 51 -2.20 -11.81 3.20
N TRP A 52 -2.03 -12.60 4.26
CA TRP A 52 -0.75 -12.76 4.96
C TRP A 52 0.10 -13.89 4.38
N GLY A 53 1.42 -13.73 4.41
CA GLY A 53 2.35 -14.78 3.98
C GLY A 53 2.24 -15.13 2.50
N LYS A 54 1.99 -14.13 1.64
CA LYS A 54 1.80 -14.30 0.18
C LYS A 54 2.93 -13.74 -0.71
N PRO A 55 4.21 -13.69 -0.30
CA PRO A 55 5.25 -13.22 -1.21
C PRO A 55 5.29 -14.11 -2.45
N ALA A 56 5.46 -13.49 -3.62
CA ALA A 56 5.54 -14.14 -4.92
C ALA A 56 4.29 -14.95 -5.37
N ILE A 57 3.17 -14.91 -4.65
CA ILE A 57 1.96 -15.69 -4.99
C ILE A 57 0.94 -14.76 -5.65
N VAL A 58 0.55 -15.00 -6.91
CA VAL A 58 -0.48 -14.18 -7.56
C VAL A 58 -1.87 -14.49 -6.98
N PRO A 59 -2.66 -13.49 -6.53
CA PRO A 59 -4.02 -13.74 -6.06
C PRO A 59 -4.95 -14.21 -7.18
N ASN A 60 -5.96 -15.00 -6.85
CA ASN A 60 -6.94 -15.51 -7.82
C ASN A 60 -8.23 -14.66 -7.86
N GLY A 61 -8.39 -13.73 -6.93
CA GLY A 61 -9.53 -12.80 -6.86
C GLY A 61 -10.64 -13.22 -5.91
N ALA A 62 -10.53 -14.40 -5.31
CA ALA A 62 -11.37 -14.86 -4.22
C ALA A 62 -10.58 -15.07 -2.91
N ASP A 63 -9.26 -15.19 -2.98
CA ASP A 63 -8.38 -15.45 -1.86
C ASP A 63 -7.96 -14.16 -1.14
N TYR A 64 -7.30 -13.23 -1.84
CA TYR A 64 -6.82 -11.99 -1.25
C TYR A 64 -6.53 -10.90 -2.29
N PHE A 65 -6.26 -9.68 -1.82
CA PHE A 65 -5.47 -8.69 -2.56
C PHE A 65 -4.61 -7.88 -1.58
N TYR A 66 -3.55 -7.24 -2.08
CA TYR A 66 -2.63 -6.42 -1.30
C TYR A 66 -2.47 -5.08 -2.00
N ALA A 67 -2.94 -3.99 -1.40
CA ALA A 67 -2.76 -2.64 -1.91
C ALA A 67 -1.73 -1.91 -1.05
N GLY A 68 -0.49 -1.85 -1.54
CA GLY A 68 0.65 -1.29 -0.81
C GLY A 68 1.05 0.11 -1.24
N LEU A 69 1.54 0.90 -0.29
CA LEU A 69 2.28 2.14 -0.54
C LEU A 69 3.68 2.00 0.04
N ASP A 70 4.68 1.99 -0.84
CA ASP A 70 6.10 1.83 -0.50
C ASP A 70 6.92 2.98 -1.12
N PRO A 71 7.99 3.45 -0.47
CA PRO A 71 8.90 4.40 -1.12
C PRO A 71 9.54 3.77 -2.36
N GLU A 72 9.60 4.55 -3.43
CA GLU A 72 10.16 4.20 -4.73
C GLU A 72 11.68 3.93 -4.67
N GLU A 73 12.24 3.43 -5.77
CA GLU A 73 13.67 3.41 -6.16
C GLU A 73 14.70 3.34 -5.01
N VAL A 74 15.30 2.17 -4.85
CA VAL A 74 16.15 1.82 -3.72
C VAL A 74 17.64 2.07 -3.99
N ASN A 75 18.03 2.30 -5.24
CA ASN A 75 19.42 2.55 -5.60
C ASN A 75 19.84 4.00 -5.36
N LEU A 76 18.89 4.90 -5.07
CA LEU A 76 19.19 6.29 -4.75
C LEU A 76 19.41 6.47 -3.24
N PRO A 77 20.38 7.31 -2.83
CA PRO A 77 20.69 7.51 -1.42
C PRO A 77 19.62 8.30 -0.67
N THR A 78 18.80 9.08 -1.38
CA THR A 78 17.71 9.86 -0.82
C THR A 78 16.41 9.06 -0.81
N LEU A 79 15.63 9.21 0.27
CA LEU A 79 14.27 8.67 0.32
C LEU A 79 13.45 9.21 -0.86
N GLN A 80 12.90 8.29 -1.64
CA GLN A 80 12.13 8.60 -2.84
C GLN A 80 10.64 8.75 -2.53
N PRO A 81 9.85 9.35 -3.46
CA PRO A 81 8.38 9.41 -3.37
C PRO A 81 7.71 8.06 -3.07
N LEU A 82 6.44 8.05 -2.65
CA LEU A 82 5.65 6.82 -2.55
C LEU A 82 5.15 6.33 -3.92
N SER A 83 5.23 5.02 -4.13
CA SER A 83 4.61 4.27 -5.23
C SER A 83 3.56 3.29 -4.73
N PHE A 84 2.70 2.82 -5.64
CA PHE A 84 1.96 1.60 -5.38
C PHE A 84 2.88 0.38 -5.46
N TYR A 85 2.66 -0.58 -4.57
CA TYR A 85 3.18 -1.96 -4.65
C TYR A 85 2.00 -2.92 -4.45
N THR A 86 1.45 -3.44 -5.55
CA THR A 86 0.11 -4.04 -5.51
C THR A 86 0.07 -5.49 -6.00
N TYR A 87 -0.64 -6.36 -5.26
CA TYR A 87 -1.05 -7.69 -5.70
C TYR A 87 -2.55 -7.69 -5.97
N TRP A 88 -2.93 -8.05 -7.20
CA TRP A 88 -4.32 -8.28 -7.59
C TRP A 88 -4.37 -9.33 -8.71
N PRO A 89 -5.54 -9.91 -9.03
CA PRO A 89 -5.64 -11.02 -9.99
C PRO A 89 -5.16 -10.74 -11.41
N GLY A 90 -5.03 -9.46 -11.78
CA GLY A 90 -4.55 -9.03 -13.10
C GLY A 90 -3.11 -8.52 -13.10
N MET A 91 -2.37 -8.69 -12.01
CA MET A 91 -0.96 -8.28 -11.93
C MET A 91 -0.09 -9.13 -12.87
N THR A 92 1.04 -8.56 -13.30
CA THR A 92 2.12 -9.38 -13.87
C THR A 92 2.86 -10.08 -12.73
N CYS A 93 3.12 -11.38 -12.86
CA CYS A 93 3.86 -12.15 -11.86
C CYS A 93 5.24 -11.55 -11.57
N CYS A 94 5.86 -11.80 -10.41
CA CYS A 94 5.35 -12.58 -9.28
C CYS A 94 5.25 -11.76 -7.99
N TYR A 95 5.98 -10.66 -7.95
CA TYR A 95 5.96 -9.71 -6.85
C TYR A 95 4.98 -8.56 -7.16
N GLY A 96 4.64 -7.78 -6.12
CA GLY A 96 3.72 -6.66 -6.27
C GLY A 96 4.14 -5.76 -7.43
N ASN A 97 3.20 -5.41 -8.30
CA ASN A 97 3.52 -4.50 -9.40
C ASN A 97 3.71 -3.10 -8.84
N VAL A 98 4.82 -2.50 -9.24
CA VAL A 98 5.18 -1.14 -8.85
C VAL A 98 4.59 -0.16 -9.84
N GLN A 99 3.87 0.84 -9.34
CA GLN A 99 3.47 2.00 -10.14
C GLN A 99 4.08 3.27 -9.54
N PHE A 100 5.11 3.78 -10.24
CA PHE A 100 5.80 5.02 -9.89
C PHE A 100 4.93 6.25 -10.16
N GLN A 101 5.14 7.32 -9.39
CA GLN A 101 4.51 8.61 -9.63
C GLN A 101 4.88 9.16 -11.01
N PRO A 102 3.91 9.74 -11.74
CA PRO A 102 4.21 10.54 -12.92
C PRO A 102 4.91 11.85 -12.53
N SER A 103 5.72 12.37 -13.45
CA SER A 103 6.37 13.68 -13.30
C SER A 103 5.34 14.83 -13.35
N PRO A 104 5.54 15.90 -12.56
CA PRO A 104 6.55 16.06 -11.52
C PRO A 104 6.20 15.20 -10.29
N LYS A 105 7.16 14.53 -9.66
CA LYS A 105 6.92 13.71 -8.46
C LYS A 105 6.77 14.57 -7.20
N VAL A 106 6.05 14.07 -6.19
CA VAL A 106 6.03 14.66 -4.84
C VAL A 106 6.96 13.84 -3.95
N ALA A 107 8.06 14.46 -3.53
CA ALA A 107 9.08 13.83 -2.72
C ALA A 107 8.56 13.48 -1.32
N LEU A 108 9.12 12.41 -0.74
CA LEU A 108 9.11 12.24 0.70
C LEU A 108 10.25 13.07 1.30
N VAL A 109 9.95 14.00 2.21
CA VAL A 109 10.96 14.87 2.82
C VAL A 109 11.28 14.37 4.22
N THR A 110 12.51 13.92 4.44
CA THR A 110 12.93 13.43 5.75
C THR A 110 12.91 14.56 6.79
N GLY A 111 12.55 14.25 8.04
CA GLY A 111 12.43 15.21 9.14
C GLY A 111 11.19 16.10 9.08
N GLN A 112 10.26 15.86 8.16
CA GLN A 112 9.01 16.62 8.03
C GLN A 112 7.79 15.70 8.06
N TRP A 113 6.68 16.18 8.62
CA TRP A 113 5.40 15.49 8.54
C TRP A 113 4.78 15.68 7.16
N GLN A 114 4.28 14.58 6.59
CA GLN A 114 3.61 14.54 5.29
C GLN A 114 2.25 13.86 5.44
N GLU A 115 1.22 14.49 4.91
CA GLU A 115 -0.11 13.89 4.83
C GLU A 115 -0.15 12.89 3.67
N VAL A 116 -0.69 11.70 3.95
CA VAL A 116 -1.01 10.69 2.94
C VAL A 116 -2.48 10.35 3.03
N VAL A 117 -3.17 10.36 1.90
CA VAL A 117 -4.53 9.85 1.77
C VAL A 117 -4.53 8.77 0.71
N PHE A 118 -4.89 7.53 1.10
CA PHE A 118 -4.96 6.39 0.22
C PHE A 118 -6.41 5.94 0.07
N HIS A 119 -6.93 5.97 -1.15
CA HIS A 119 -8.29 5.58 -1.49
C HIS A 119 -8.26 4.28 -2.30
N ILE A 120 -9.07 3.32 -1.91
CA ILE A 120 -9.25 2.08 -2.67
C ILE A 120 -10.74 1.80 -2.79
N LYS A 121 -11.16 1.44 -4.00
CA LYS A 121 -12.51 0.99 -4.31
C LYS A 121 -12.44 -0.34 -5.05
N LEU A 122 -13.15 -1.32 -4.51
CA LEU A 122 -13.28 -2.64 -5.11
C LEU A 122 -14.20 -2.59 -6.31
N ASN A 123 -13.94 -3.48 -7.26
CA ASN A 123 -14.82 -3.68 -8.39
C ASN A 123 -16.09 -4.44 -7.99
N THR A 124 -17.14 -4.23 -8.78
CA THR A 124 -18.27 -5.13 -8.87
C THR A 124 -17.77 -6.48 -9.44
N PRO A 125 -18.08 -7.63 -8.82
CA PRO A 125 -17.71 -8.93 -9.37
C PRO A 125 -18.14 -9.09 -10.84
N GLY A 126 -17.21 -9.48 -11.70
CA GLY A 126 -17.43 -9.57 -13.16
C GLY A 126 -17.17 -8.28 -13.94
N GLN A 127 -16.93 -7.14 -13.27
CA GLN A 127 -16.58 -5.86 -13.87
C GLN A 127 -15.15 -5.44 -13.53
N SER A 128 -14.63 -4.48 -14.29
CA SER A 128 -13.34 -3.82 -14.05
C SER A 128 -13.57 -2.34 -13.74
N ASP A 129 -14.30 -2.05 -12.66
CA ASP A 129 -14.74 -0.72 -12.22
C ASP A 129 -14.15 -0.30 -10.86
N GLY A 130 -13.14 -1.03 -10.38
CA GLY A 130 -12.38 -0.69 -9.17
C GLY A 130 -11.22 0.27 -9.44
N LEU A 131 -10.65 0.82 -8.36
CA LEU A 131 -9.51 1.74 -8.43
C LEU A 131 -8.64 1.72 -7.16
N GLN A 132 -7.47 2.34 -7.27
CA GLN A 132 -6.72 2.88 -6.14
C GLN A 132 -6.09 4.22 -6.49
N GLU A 133 -6.03 5.12 -5.51
CA GLU A 133 -5.58 6.50 -5.69
C GLU A 133 -4.86 7.00 -4.44
N VAL A 134 -3.81 7.80 -4.60
CA VAL A 134 -3.11 8.41 -3.46
C VAL A 134 -2.91 9.91 -3.64
N TRP A 135 -3.08 10.64 -2.54
CA TRP A 135 -2.73 12.05 -2.41
C TRP A 135 -1.61 12.19 -1.40
N LEU A 136 -0.66 13.09 -1.71
CA LEU A 136 0.40 13.51 -0.80
C LEU A 136 0.29 15.02 -0.59
N ASN A 137 0.15 15.45 0.66
CA ASN A 137 -0.05 16.85 1.02
C ASN A 137 -1.15 17.52 0.17
N GLY A 138 -2.31 16.86 0.06
CA GLY A 138 -3.44 17.32 -0.76
C GLY A 138 -3.30 17.18 -2.28
N VAL A 139 -2.14 16.77 -2.82
CA VAL A 139 -1.93 16.62 -4.27
C VAL A 139 -2.13 15.18 -4.71
N LYS A 140 -3.08 14.92 -5.62
CA LYS A 140 -3.30 13.59 -6.20
C LYS A 140 -2.10 13.16 -7.05
N LYS A 141 -1.45 12.04 -6.72
CA LYS A 141 -0.21 11.59 -7.37
C LYS A 141 -0.38 10.34 -8.19
N LEU A 142 -1.09 9.36 -7.68
CA LEU A 142 -1.38 8.13 -8.41
C LEU A 142 -2.87 7.92 -8.49
N SER A 143 -3.30 7.37 -9.63
CA SER A 143 -4.66 6.92 -9.88
C SER A 143 -4.60 5.77 -10.85
N GLN A 144 -4.84 4.56 -10.35
CA GLN A 144 -4.99 3.36 -11.16
C GLN A 144 -6.47 3.01 -11.22
N GLN A 145 -7.05 3.15 -12.42
CA GLN A 145 -8.46 2.91 -12.69
C GLN A 145 -8.67 1.54 -13.34
N ASN A 146 -9.92 1.15 -13.51
CA ASN A 146 -10.34 -0.07 -14.20
C ASN A 146 -9.74 -1.36 -13.61
N MET A 147 -9.55 -1.39 -12.29
CA MET A 147 -8.96 -2.53 -11.59
C MET A 147 -10.01 -3.59 -11.31
N ARG A 148 -9.62 -4.85 -11.47
CA ARG A 148 -10.41 -6.03 -11.07
C ARG A 148 -9.75 -6.66 -9.84
N TRP A 149 -10.04 -6.09 -8.68
CA TRP A 149 -9.56 -6.54 -7.36
C TRP A 149 -10.07 -7.92 -6.97
N ARG A 150 -11.33 -8.24 -7.30
CA ARG A 150 -12.02 -9.46 -6.84
C ARG A 150 -12.95 -10.07 -7.87
N THR A 151 -13.29 -11.34 -7.66
CA THR A 151 -14.27 -12.12 -8.42
C THR A 151 -15.48 -12.55 -7.57
N THR A 152 -15.45 -12.28 -6.27
CA THR A 152 -16.49 -12.63 -5.29
C THR A 152 -16.80 -11.45 -4.36
N THR A 153 -17.99 -11.45 -3.75
CA THR A 153 -18.36 -10.51 -2.68
C THR A 153 -17.77 -10.86 -1.31
N ASP A 154 -17.13 -12.02 -1.21
CA ASP A 154 -16.50 -12.51 0.03
C ASP A 154 -15.10 -11.93 0.26
N LEU A 155 -14.62 -11.09 -0.65
CA LEU A 155 -13.33 -10.40 -0.55
C LEU A 155 -13.55 -8.89 -0.39
N ARG A 156 -13.14 -8.33 0.74
CA ARG A 156 -13.47 -6.96 1.18
C ARG A 156 -12.23 -6.23 1.69
N LEU A 157 -12.21 -4.90 1.63
CA LEU A 157 -11.20 -4.07 2.31
C LEU A 157 -11.46 -4.18 3.81
N ASN A 158 -10.58 -4.85 4.56
CA ASN A 158 -10.88 -5.19 5.96
C ASN A 158 -9.67 -5.15 6.91
N GLU A 159 -8.51 -4.71 6.44
CA GLU A 159 -7.33 -4.55 7.28
C GLU A 159 -6.45 -3.42 6.77
N VAL A 160 -5.99 -2.55 7.67
CA VAL A 160 -4.88 -1.60 7.43
C VAL A 160 -3.69 -2.06 8.27
N ARG A 161 -2.51 -2.11 7.66
CA ARG A 161 -1.28 -2.58 8.28
C ARG A 161 -0.09 -1.70 7.91
N PHE A 162 0.60 -1.19 8.92
CA PHE A 162 1.92 -0.58 8.79
C PHE A 162 2.97 -1.65 9.08
N ASP A 163 3.48 -2.26 8.01
CA ASP A 163 4.47 -3.33 8.06
C ASP A 163 5.80 -2.81 8.59
N ASN A 164 6.24 -1.64 8.11
CA ASN A 164 7.54 -1.04 8.44
C ASN A 164 8.68 -2.05 8.34
N TYR A 165 8.61 -2.92 7.32
CA TYR A 165 9.48 -4.06 7.15
C TYR A 165 10.66 -3.70 6.26
N MET A 166 11.86 -3.65 6.84
CA MET A 166 13.12 -3.38 6.13
C MET A 166 14.26 -4.22 6.74
N PRO A 167 14.29 -5.54 6.45
CA PRO A 167 15.35 -6.41 6.95
C PRO A 167 16.70 -6.00 6.33
N GLY A 168 17.76 -5.98 7.14
CA GLY A 168 19.10 -5.66 6.63
C GLY A 168 19.24 -4.23 6.14
N GLY A 169 18.51 -3.27 6.73
CA GLY A 169 18.75 -1.84 6.50
C GLY A 169 20.17 -1.42 6.89
N PRO A 170 20.75 -0.39 6.26
CA PRO A 170 22.14 0.01 6.45
C PRO A 170 22.42 0.62 7.83
N GLN A 171 21.37 1.01 8.55
CA GLN A 171 21.44 1.65 9.86
C GLN A 171 20.14 1.44 10.63
N THR A 172 20.20 1.57 11.95
CA THR A 172 18.99 1.80 12.76
C THR A 172 18.42 3.16 12.38
N GLN A 173 17.14 3.16 12.02
CA GLN A 173 16.43 4.36 11.59
C GLN A 173 14.98 4.30 12.02
N TYR A 174 14.38 5.48 12.16
CA TYR A 174 13.04 5.64 12.72
C TYR A 174 12.09 6.28 11.72
N LEU A 175 10.81 6.00 11.92
CA LEU A 175 9.71 6.74 11.31
C LEU A 175 8.59 6.88 12.33
N TRP A 176 7.77 7.90 12.17
CA TRP A 176 6.61 8.17 13.00
C TRP A 176 5.38 8.21 12.12
N VAL A 177 4.28 7.64 12.60
CA VAL A 177 2.96 7.67 11.96
C VAL A 177 1.98 8.22 12.99
N ASP A 178 1.15 9.17 12.60
CA ASP A 178 0.18 9.81 13.48
C ASP A 178 -1.16 10.08 12.78
N ASP A 179 -2.20 10.37 13.57
CA ASP A 179 -3.55 10.77 13.15
C ASP A 179 -4.17 9.84 12.07
N ILE A 180 -4.10 8.54 12.33
CA ILE A 180 -4.62 7.52 11.41
C ILE A 180 -6.16 7.54 11.44
N THR A 181 -6.76 7.85 10.30
CA THR A 181 -8.22 7.84 10.08
C THR A 181 -8.58 6.90 8.95
N VAL A 182 -9.53 6.00 9.19
CA VAL A 182 -10.12 5.14 8.16
C VAL A 182 -11.60 5.46 8.05
N TRP A 183 -12.08 5.79 6.86
CA TRP A 183 -13.48 6.10 6.63
C TRP A 183 -13.97 5.56 5.28
N ARG A 184 -15.29 5.54 5.14
CA ARG A 184 -16.00 5.30 3.88
C ARG A 184 -16.74 6.59 3.47
N PRO A 185 -16.88 6.88 2.17
CA PRO A 185 -17.67 8.01 1.70
C PRO A 185 -19.16 7.88 2.05
#